data_AF-A0A0M3RS93-F1
#
_entry.id   AF-A0A0M3RS93-F1
#
_cell.length_a   1.000
_cell.length_b   1.000
_cell.length_c   1.000
_cell.angle_alpha   90.00
_cell.angle_beta   90.00
_cell.angle_gamma   90.00
#
_symmetry.space_group_name_H-M   'P 1'
#
loop_
_entity.id
_entity.type
_entity.pdbx_description
1 polymer ?
#
loop_
_entity_poly.entity_id
_entity_poly.type
_entity_poly.pdbx_seq_one_letter_code
_entity_poly.pdbx_strand_id
1 'polypeptide(L)'
;MYSLYQEKKYLVDSELLGDSNKHNLWLLFHNKMPKIAIIESTAPDGYSGSIYILVAAYLNGKIIGVRVLSHKETPGIGDKIDISISDWITKFTNLIVKDDKDNRVLLKKYGGQIDQFTGATVTPQAVTNAIKRTVIFIKRIPLILSLNR
;
A
#
# COMPACT_ATOMS: atom_id res chain seq x y z
N MET A 1 23.58 0.77 9.87
CA MET A 1 22.63 1.91 9.91
C MET A 1 21.19 1.53 10.29
N TYR A 2 20.87 0.24 10.52
CA TYR A 2 19.51 -0.20 10.94
C TYR A 2 19.32 -0.32 12.48
N SER A 3 20.32 -0.04 13.31
CA SER A 3 20.26 -0.24 14.78
C SER A 3 19.49 0.84 15.56
N LEU A 4 18.68 1.67 14.88
CA LEU A 4 17.96 2.81 15.49
C LEU A 4 16.46 2.60 15.62
N TYR A 5 15.93 1.52 15.02
CA TYR A 5 14.50 1.21 15.06
C TYR A 5 14.25 -0.07 15.85
N GLN A 6 13.30 0.00 16.78
CA GLN A 6 12.72 -1.18 17.39
C GLN A 6 11.50 -1.60 16.55
N GLU A 7 11.44 -2.87 16.16
CA GLU A 7 10.31 -3.43 15.41
C GLU A 7 9.32 -4.13 16.37
N LYS A 8 8.03 -4.01 16.07
CA LYS A 8 6.97 -4.86 16.65
C LYS A 8 6.01 -5.34 15.57
N LYS A 9 5.62 -6.61 15.66
CA LYS A 9 4.66 -7.25 14.75
C LYS A 9 3.28 -7.37 15.39
N TYR A 10 2.24 -7.14 14.61
CA TYR A 10 0.83 -7.25 14.96
C TYR A 10 0.07 -7.99 13.87
N LEU A 11 -1.08 -8.55 14.24
CA LEU A 11 -2.12 -8.96 13.30
C LEU A 11 -3.28 -7.99 13.43
N VAL A 12 -3.71 -7.43 12.30
CA VAL A 12 -4.78 -6.44 12.25
C VAL A 12 -5.79 -6.79 11.17
N ASP A 13 -7.04 -6.41 11.37
CA ASP A 13 -8.08 -6.46 10.35
C ASP A 13 -8.68 -5.06 10.18
N SER A 14 -9.07 -4.74 8.94
CA SER A 14 -9.76 -3.50 8.60
C SER A 14 -10.26 -3.57 7.17
N GLU A 15 -11.45 -3.06 6.89
CA GLU A 15 -11.98 -2.92 5.53
C GLU A 15 -11.04 -2.12 4.61
N LEU A 16 -10.24 -1.20 5.17
CA LEU A 16 -9.23 -0.44 4.41
C LEU A 16 -8.11 -1.32 3.86
N LEU A 17 -7.92 -2.52 4.41
CA LEU A 17 -6.94 -3.50 3.93
C LEU A 17 -7.48 -4.38 2.81
N GLY A 18 -8.74 -4.20 2.42
CA GLY A 18 -9.33 -4.75 1.19
C GLY A 18 -9.98 -6.12 1.31
N ASP A 19 -10.01 -6.71 2.50
CA ASP A 19 -10.80 -7.90 2.82
C ASP A 19 -11.07 -7.97 4.34
N SER A 20 -11.72 -9.05 4.80
CA SER A 20 -12.01 -9.31 6.22
C SER A 20 -10.96 -10.18 6.91
N ASN A 21 -9.83 -10.47 6.25
CA ASN A 21 -8.78 -11.31 6.82
C ASN A 21 -7.87 -10.50 7.75
N LYS A 22 -7.10 -11.21 8.58
CA LYS A 22 -6.02 -10.60 9.33
C LYS A 22 -4.78 -10.45 8.45
N HIS A 23 -4.17 -9.27 8.51
CA HIS A 23 -2.95 -8.91 7.81
C HIS A 23 -1.80 -8.70 8.78
N ASN A 24 -0.58 -9.05 8.38
CA ASN A 24 0.60 -8.71 9.15
C ASN A 24 0.87 -7.21 9.09
N LEU A 25 1.09 -6.60 10.26
CA LEU A 25 1.54 -5.22 10.43
C LEU A 25 2.85 -5.21 11.20
N TRP A 26 3.88 -4.60 10.64
CA TRP A 26 5.13 -4.30 11.32
C TRP A 26 5.23 -2.80 11.57
N LEU A 27 5.43 -2.43 12.84
CA LEU A 27 5.67 -1.06 13.25
C LEU A 27 7.13 -0.88 13.66
N LEU A 28 7.77 0.12 13.06
CA LEU A 28 9.12 0.52 13.41
C LEU A 28 9.06 1.79 14.25
N PHE A 29 9.64 1.68 15.45
CA PHE A 29 9.68 2.73 16.46
C PHE A 29 11.05 3.38 16.50
N HIS A 30 11.09 4.70 16.55
CA HIS A 30 12.28 5.48 16.84
C HIS A 30 12.04 6.28 18.12
N ASN A 31 12.94 6.17 19.11
CA ASN A 31 12.78 6.78 20.43
C ASN A 31 11.41 6.49 21.07
N LYS A 32 10.97 5.23 21.03
CA LYS A 32 9.66 4.74 21.53
C LYS A 32 8.43 5.33 20.84
N MET A 33 8.59 6.13 19.77
CA MET A 33 7.48 6.63 18.96
C MET A 33 7.39 5.84 17.64
N PRO A 34 6.19 5.36 17.25
CA PRO A 34 6.05 4.68 15.97
C PRO A 34 6.23 5.69 14.84
N LYS A 35 7.03 5.34 13.83
CA LYS A 35 7.35 6.24 12.70
C LYS A 35 6.97 5.66 11.35
N ILE A 36 7.14 4.36 11.19
CA ILE A 36 6.95 3.65 9.93
C ILE A 36 6.06 2.43 10.20
N ALA A 37 5.17 2.17 9.26
CA ALA A 37 4.41 0.93 9.18
C ALA A 37 4.76 0.21 7.86
N ILE A 38 4.92 -1.09 7.95
CA ILE A 38 4.95 -2.01 6.82
C ILE A 38 3.75 -2.95 7.02
N ILE A 39 2.88 -3.07 6.04
CA ILE A 39 1.62 -3.81 6.21
C ILE A 39 1.23 -4.53 4.93
N GLU A 40 0.70 -5.74 5.10
CA GLU A 40 0.05 -6.50 4.03
C GLU A 40 -1.35 -5.93 3.75
N SER A 41 -1.77 -5.97 2.49
CA SER A 41 -3.12 -5.57 2.08
C SER A 41 -3.51 -6.28 0.79
N THR A 42 -4.80 -6.37 0.56
CA THR A 42 -5.40 -6.98 -0.62
C THR A 42 -5.99 -5.88 -1.52
N ALA A 43 -5.72 -5.95 -2.82
CA ALA A 43 -6.53 -5.33 -3.84
C ALA A 43 -7.51 -6.39 -4.37
N PRO A 44 -8.78 -6.43 -3.90
CA PRO A 44 -9.72 -7.48 -4.26
C PRO A 44 -10.20 -7.37 -5.72
N ASP A 45 -10.09 -6.16 -6.30
CA ASP A 45 -10.68 -5.80 -7.59
C ASP A 45 -9.71 -5.98 -8.78
N GLY A 46 -8.70 -6.86 -8.65
CA GLY A 46 -7.78 -7.19 -9.75
C GLY A 46 -8.50 -7.91 -10.90
N TYR A 47 -7.98 -7.81 -12.12
CA TYR A 47 -8.68 -8.30 -13.31
C TYR A 47 -8.88 -9.82 -13.30
N SER A 48 -7.88 -10.56 -12.83
CA SER A 48 -7.87 -12.03 -12.74
C SER A 48 -7.97 -12.52 -11.29
N GLY A 49 -8.45 -11.65 -10.39
CA GLY A 49 -8.64 -11.93 -8.96
C GLY A 49 -7.79 -11.03 -8.05
N SER A 50 -7.78 -11.36 -6.76
CA SER A 50 -7.08 -10.58 -5.74
C SER A 50 -5.58 -10.44 -6.02
N ILE A 51 -5.06 -9.23 -5.77
CA ILE A 51 -3.63 -8.92 -5.79
C ILE A 51 -3.21 -8.64 -4.35
N TYR A 52 -2.21 -9.36 -3.87
CA TYR A 52 -1.68 -9.18 -2.51
C TYR A 52 -0.49 -8.24 -2.58
N ILE A 53 -0.49 -7.21 -1.74
CA ILE A 53 0.52 -6.15 -1.74
C ILE A 53 1.10 -5.93 -0.34
N LEU A 54 2.35 -5.48 -0.32
CA LEU A 54 3.04 -5.02 0.87
C LEU A 54 3.32 -3.53 0.71
N VAL A 55 2.84 -2.73 1.66
CA VAL A 55 2.98 -1.27 1.65
C VAL A 55 3.81 -0.82 2.84
N ALA A 56 4.89 -0.10 2.57
CA ALA A 56 5.69 0.57 3.58
C ALA A 56 5.48 2.09 3.50
N ALA A 57 5.06 2.73 4.59
CA ALA A 57 4.87 4.17 4.66
C ALA A 57 5.19 4.75 6.04
N TYR A 58 5.57 6.02 6.07
CA TYR A 58 5.57 6.80 7.29
C TYR A 58 4.14 7.04 7.77
N LEU A 59 3.95 7.20 9.09
CA LEU A 59 2.61 7.44 9.65
C LEU A 59 1.98 8.79 9.22
N ASN A 60 2.76 9.68 8.61
CA ASN A 60 2.23 10.90 7.99
C ASN A 60 1.63 10.68 6.59
N GLY A 61 1.75 9.48 6.02
CA GLY A 61 1.23 9.11 4.71
C GLY A 61 2.24 9.19 3.56
N LYS A 62 3.51 9.50 3.83
CA LYS A 62 4.58 9.40 2.82
C LYS A 62 4.94 7.94 2.57
N ILE A 63 4.79 7.49 1.32
CA ILE A 63 5.10 6.14 0.89
C ILE A 63 6.62 5.97 0.79
N ILE A 64 7.13 4.90 1.40
CA ILE A 64 8.52 4.46 1.32
C ILE A 64 8.66 3.53 0.12
N GLY A 65 7.77 2.56 -0.01
CA GLY A 65 7.73 1.65 -1.14
C GLY A 65 6.55 0.70 -1.10
N VAL A 66 6.27 0.09 -2.25
CA VAL A 66 5.23 -0.92 -2.43
C VAL A 66 5.79 -2.12 -3.17
N ARG A 67 5.34 -3.32 -2.81
CA ARG A 67 5.62 -4.56 -3.54
C ARG A 67 4.33 -5.34 -3.76
N VAL A 68 4.24 -6.01 -4.90
CA VAL A 68 3.25 -7.06 -5.12
C VAL A 68 3.85 -8.36 -4.58
N LEU A 69 3.10 -9.06 -3.74
CA LEU A 69 3.48 -10.34 -3.15
C LEU A 69 3.02 -11.51 -4.03
N SER A 70 1.82 -11.40 -4.58
CA SER A 70 1.28 -12.37 -5.54
C SER A 70 0.08 -11.81 -6.31
N HIS A 71 -0.14 -12.33 -7.52
CA HIS A 71 -1.27 -11.99 -8.38
C HIS A 71 -1.53 -13.09 -9.41
N LYS A 72 -2.64 -12.99 -10.14
CA LYS A 72 -2.98 -13.86 -11.29
C LYS A 72 -3.18 -13.09 -12.61
N GLU A 73 -2.80 -11.82 -12.62
CA GLU A 73 -2.99 -10.94 -13.78
C GLU A 73 -2.32 -11.48 -15.05
N THR A 74 -2.88 -11.12 -16.20
CA THR A 74 -2.47 -11.63 -17.51
C THR A 74 -1.02 -11.26 -17.85
N PRO A 75 -0.16 -12.24 -18.19
CA PRO A 75 1.21 -11.99 -18.63
C PRO A 75 1.30 -11.04 -19.82
N GLY A 76 2.27 -10.11 -19.79
CA GLY A 76 2.49 -9.10 -20.81
C GLY A 76 1.53 -7.90 -20.79
N ILE A 77 0.45 -7.95 -19.99
CA ILE A 77 -0.57 -6.90 -19.91
C ILE A 77 -0.65 -6.33 -18.49
N GLY A 78 -1.10 -7.13 -17.53
CA GLY A 78 -1.36 -6.71 -16.15
C GLY A 78 -0.23 -7.06 -15.16
N ASP A 79 0.62 -8.02 -15.52
CA ASP A 79 1.80 -8.45 -14.74
C ASP A 79 2.87 -7.37 -14.57
N LYS A 80 2.77 -6.24 -15.28
CA LYS A 80 3.65 -5.07 -15.14
C LYS A 80 3.63 -4.44 -13.74
N ILE A 81 2.70 -4.83 -12.88
CA ILE A 81 2.69 -4.49 -11.44
C ILE A 81 3.80 -5.23 -10.66
N ASP A 82 4.29 -6.35 -11.17
CA ASP A 82 5.41 -7.09 -10.59
C ASP A 82 6.72 -6.38 -10.93
N ILE A 83 7.54 -6.17 -9.89
CA ILE A 83 8.82 -5.48 -10.01
C ILE A 83 9.83 -6.25 -10.89
N SER A 84 9.68 -7.56 -11.02
CA SER A 84 10.49 -8.38 -11.91
C SER A 84 10.19 -8.14 -13.40
N ILE A 85 9.02 -7.56 -13.71
CA ILE A 85 8.56 -7.30 -15.08
C ILE A 85 8.70 -5.81 -15.44
N SER A 86 8.41 -4.91 -14.51
CA SER A 86 8.41 -3.46 -14.78
C SER A 86 8.66 -2.62 -13.52
N ASP A 87 9.16 -1.39 -13.70
CA ASP A 87 9.40 -0.46 -12.58
C ASP A 87 8.14 0.29 -12.11
N TRP A 88 6.97 0.01 -12.69
CA TRP A 88 5.73 0.73 -12.44
C TRP A 88 5.36 0.80 -10.95
N ILE A 89 5.49 -0.30 -10.21
CA ILE A 89 5.17 -0.34 -8.76
C ILE A 89 6.10 0.54 -7.91
N THR A 90 7.26 0.93 -8.44
CA THR A 90 8.20 1.83 -7.75
C THR A 90 7.78 3.30 -7.84
N LYS A 91 6.88 3.65 -8.78
CA LYS A 91 6.44 5.05 -8.99
C LYS A 91 5.62 5.62 -7.83
N PHE A 92 5.22 4.78 -6.87
CA PHE A 92 4.57 5.21 -5.63
C PHE A 92 5.54 5.76 -4.59
N THR A 93 6.82 5.43 -4.66
CA THR A 93 7.82 5.88 -3.69
C THR A 93 7.88 7.41 -3.66
N ASN A 94 7.99 7.97 -2.44
CA ASN A 94 7.96 9.41 -2.16
C ASN A 94 6.62 10.13 -2.38
N LEU A 95 5.59 9.48 -2.94
CA LEU A 95 4.25 10.07 -2.95
C LEU A 95 3.69 10.18 -1.53
N ILE A 96 2.84 11.19 -1.32
CA ILE A 96 2.20 11.46 -0.02
C ILE A 96 0.69 11.38 -0.20
N VAL A 97 0.02 10.60 0.64
CA VAL A 97 -1.45 10.61 0.77
C VAL A 97 -1.84 11.50 1.95
N LYS A 98 -2.47 12.63 1.67
CA LYS A 98 -2.89 13.58 2.71
C LYS A 98 -4.15 13.11 3.43
N ASP A 99 -5.15 12.70 2.67
CA ASP A 99 -6.48 12.33 3.14
C ASP A 99 -7.23 11.49 2.08
N ASP A 100 -8.47 11.10 2.37
CA ASP A 100 -9.31 10.27 1.50
C ASP A 100 -9.66 10.94 0.16
N LYS A 101 -9.57 12.27 0.04
CA LYS A 101 -9.82 13.02 -1.20
C LYS A 101 -8.54 13.22 -2.02
N ASP A 102 -7.39 12.82 -1.51
CA ASP A 102 -6.11 12.96 -2.20
C ASP A 102 -6.02 11.97 -3.37
N ASN A 103 -5.89 12.50 -4.58
CA ASN A 103 -5.86 11.69 -5.80
C ASN A 103 -4.43 11.41 -6.30
N ARG A 104 -3.37 11.94 -5.67
CA ARG A 104 -2.00 11.86 -6.23
C ARG A 104 -1.54 10.43 -6.51
N VAL A 105 -1.95 9.47 -5.68
CA VAL A 105 -1.59 8.05 -5.82
C VAL A 105 -2.49 7.26 -6.77
N LEU A 106 -3.53 7.89 -7.33
CA LEU A 106 -4.42 7.29 -8.31
C LEU A 106 -3.81 7.34 -9.72
N LEU A 107 -4.49 6.71 -10.67
CA LEU A 107 -4.13 6.81 -12.08
C LEU A 107 -4.30 8.24 -12.61
N LYS A 108 -3.48 8.64 -13.59
CA LYS A 108 -3.56 9.95 -14.27
C LYS A 108 -4.95 10.23 -14.84
N LYS A 109 -5.64 9.22 -15.38
CA LYS A 109 -7.03 9.35 -15.86
C LYS A 109 -8.05 9.69 -14.77
N TYR A 110 -7.69 9.48 -13.49
CA TYR A 110 -8.46 9.86 -12.31
C TYR A 110 -7.85 11.07 -11.58
N GLY A 111 -7.02 11.86 -12.27
CA GLY A 111 -6.38 13.06 -11.72
C GLY A 111 -5.18 12.79 -10.80
N GLY A 112 -4.65 11.56 -10.80
CA GLY A 112 -3.45 11.19 -10.07
C GLY A 112 -2.15 11.29 -10.87
N GLN A 113 -1.10 10.65 -10.38
CA GLN A 113 0.25 10.70 -10.98
C GLN A 113 0.69 9.38 -11.60
N ILE A 114 -0.03 8.29 -11.33
CA ILE A 114 0.37 6.95 -11.75
C ILE A 114 -0.13 6.65 -13.16
N ASP A 115 0.73 6.14 -14.02
CA ASP A 115 0.35 5.75 -15.38
C ASP A 115 -0.54 4.49 -15.38
N GLN A 116 -1.42 4.36 -16.37
CA GLN A 116 -2.07 3.09 -16.67
C GLN A 116 -1.18 2.23 -17.59
N PHE A 117 -1.55 0.97 -17.80
CA PHE A 117 -0.94 0.18 -18.87
C PHE A 117 -1.75 0.34 -20.16
N THR A 118 -1.09 0.35 -21.32
CA THR A 118 -1.79 0.22 -22.60
C THR A 118 -2.56 -1.11 -22.62
N GLY A 119 -3.86 -1.06 -22.90
CA GLY A 119 -4.73 -2.25 -22.92
C GLY A 119 -5.16 -2.78 -21.55
N ALA A 120 -4.72 -2.18 -20.43
CA ALA A 120 -5.17 -2.58 -19.09
C ALA A 120 -5.41 -1.39 -18.16
N THR A 121 -6.67 -1.23 -17.75
CA THR A 121 -7.10 -0.23 -16.77
C THR A 121 -7.42 -0.86 -15.41
N VAL A 122 -8.05 -2.04 -15.39
CA VAL A 122 -8.58 -2.67 -14.17
C VAL A 122 -7.46 -2.96 -13.17
N THR A 123 -6.42 -3.66 -13.60
CA THR A 123 -5.25 -4.01 -12.78
C THR A 123 -4.58 -2.79 -12.11
N PRO A 124 -4.10 -1.77 -12.85
CA PRO A 124 -3.43 -0.63 -12.21
C PRO A 124 -4.39 0.20 -11.34
N GLN A 125 -5.69 0.23 -11.67
CA GLN A 125 -6.70 0.89 -10.85
C GLN A 125 -6.89 0.18 -9.51
N ALA A 126 -6.99 -1.17 -9.51
CA ALA A 126 -7.12 -1.96 -8.30
C ALA A 126 -5.94 -1.72 -7.34
N VAL A 127 -4.71 -1.77 -7.88
CA VAL A 127 -3.49 -1.56 -7.09
C VAL A 127 -3.40 -0.14 -6.54
N THR A 128 -3.64 0.90 -7.36
CA THR A 128 -3.61 2.30 -6.89
C THR A 128 -4.64 2.57 -5.79
N ASN A 129 -5.86 2.02 -5.94
CA ASN A 129 -6.91 2.14 -4.93
C ASN A 129 -6.54 1.44 -3.62
N ALA A 130 -6.01 0.21 -3.69
CA ALA A 130 -5.58 -0.52 -2.51
C ALA A 130 -4.47 0.23 -1.76
N ILE A 131 -3.41 0.66 -2.46
CA ILE A 131 -2.32 1.45 -1.85
C ILE A 131 -2.87 2.69 -1.14
N LYS A 132 -3.79 3.44 -1.76
CA LYS A 132 -4.41 4.60 -1.13
C LYS A 132 -5.10 4.23 0.19
N ARG A 133 -5.98 3.23 0.19
CA ARG A 133 -6.70 2.79 1.39
C ARG A 133 -5.74 2.29 2.47
N THR A 134 -4.73 1.52 2.11
CA THR A 134 -3.70 1.03 3.04
C THR A 134 -2.94 2.18 3.68
N VAL A 135 -2.56 3.22 2.92
CA VAL A 135 -1.86 4.39 3.48
C VAL A 135 -2.79 5.20 4.40
N ILE A 136 -4.08 5.30 4.08
CA ILE A 136 -5.07 5.89 4.99
C ILE A 136 -5.15 5.11 6.30
N PHE A 137 -5.17 3.77 6.24
CA PHE A 137 -5.11 2.93 7.44
C PHE A 137 -3.83 3.21 8.26
N ILE A 138 -2.67 3.25 7.60
CA ILE A 138 -1.39 3.56 8.24
C ILE A 138 -1.44 4.90 9.00
N LYS A 139 -2.09 5.93 8.44
CA LYS A 139 -2.25 7.23 9.11
C LYS A 139 -3.15 7.17 10.34
N ARG A 140 -4.04 6.18 10.45
CA ARG A 140 -4.92 5.98 11.62
C ARG A 140 -4.24 5.21 12.76
N ILE A 141 -3.08 4.58 12.51
CA ILE A 141 -2.37 3.79 13.53
C ILE A 141 -2.08 4.57 14.82
N PRO A 142 -1.60 5.83 14.81
CA PRO A 142 -1.40 6.59 16.05
C PRO A 142 -2.66 6.67 16.93
N LEU A 143 -3.82 6.89 16.30
CA LEU A 143 -5.11 6.93 16.99
C LEU A 143 -5.46 5.55 17.57
N ILE A 144 -5.35 4.49 16.75
CA ILE A 144 -5.63 3.11 17.19
C ILE A 144 -4.76 2.71 18.38
N LEU A 145 -3.46 3.05 18.36
CA LEU A 145 -2.55 2.75 19.47
C LEU A 145 -2.84 3.56 20.73
N SER A 146 -3.43 4.76 20.59
CA SER A 146 -3.80 5.58 21.76
C SER A 146 -5.05 5.10 22.47
N LEU A 147 -5.97 4.43 21.75
CA LEU A 147 -7.21 3.88 22.32
C LEU A 147 -7.00 2.56 23.07
N ASN A 148 -5.87 1.88 22.83
CA ASN A 148 -5.52 0.60 23.44
C ASN A 148 -4.50 0.74 24.61
N ARG A 149 -4.33 1.97 25.13
CA ARG A 149 -3.51 2.27 26.31
C ARG A 149 -4.41 2.62 27.48
#